data_AF-A0A931LX17-F1
#
_entry.id   AF-A0A931LX17-F1
#
_cell.length_a   1.000
_cell.length_b   1.000
_cell.length_c   1.000
_cell.angle_alpha   90.00
_cell.angle_beta   90.00
_cell.angle_gamma   90.00
#
_symmetry.space_group_name_H-M   'P 1'
#
loop_
_entity.id
_entity.type
_entity.pdbx_description
1 polymer ?
#
loop_
_entity_poly.entity_id
_entity_poly.type
_entity_poly.pdbx_seq_one_letter_code
_entity_poly.pdbx_strand_id
1 'polypeptide(L)' 'MHRINPEGLPRHELIHALRSRRSVFKARRIRQCLLCRAGKVNEAGLCEVCYASLDDEELRLAGRWLSGVGP' A
#
# COMPACT_ATOMS: atom_id res chain seq x y z
N MET A 1 17.98 1.17 2.53
CA MET A 1 17.26 1.92 1.48
C MET A 1 16.86 0.93 0.39
N HIS A 2 15.60 0.49 0.35
CA HIS A 2 15.09 -0.39 -0.70
C HIS A 2 13.76 0.15 -1.20
N ARG A 3 13.84 1.06 -2.18
CA ARG A 3 12.70 1.40 -3.02
C ARG A 3 12.65 0.36 -4.13
N ILE A 4 11.51 -0.32 -4.28
CA ILE A 4 11.30 -1.25 -5.39
C ILE A 4 11.15 -0.45 -6.71
N ASN A 5 10.62 0.77 -6.63
CA ASN A 5 10.55 1.74 -7.73
C ASN A 5 10.86 3.15 -7.18
N PRO A 6 11.74 3.94 -7.81
CA PRO A 6 12.04 5.31 -7.39
C PRO A 6 10.82 6.26 -7.37
N GLU A 7 9.79 6.00 -8.19
CA GLU A 7 8.52 6.75 -8.23
C GLU A 7 7.49 6.28 -7.19
N GLY A 8 7.73 5.11 -6.58
CA GLY A 8 6.95 4.56 -5.49
C GLY A 8 7.38 5.14 -4.13
N LEU A 9 6.56 4.89 -3.11
CA LEU A 9 6.85 5.30 -1.74
C LEU A 9 7.99 4.44 -1.17
N PRO A 10 8.88 5.04 -0.37
CA PRO A 10 9.81 4.28 0.45
C PRO A 10 9.06 3.32 1.39
N ARG A 11 9.60 2.11 1.59
CA ARG A 11 8.95 1.11 2.45
C ARG A 11 8.68 1.61 3.87
N HIS A 12 9.61 2.37 4.46
CA HIS A 12 9.44 2.94 5.81
C HIS A 12 8.30 3.97 5.92
N GLU A 13 7.82 4.52 4.80
CA GLU A 13 6.66 5.43 4.78
C GLU A 13 5.33 4.67 4.62
N LEU A 14 5.37 3.36 4.38
CA LEU A 14 4.17 2.57 4.07
C LEU A 14 3.14 2.62 5.19
N ILE A 15 3.56 2.44 6.44
CA ILE A 15 2.67 2.50 7.62
C ILE A 15 1.95 3.85 7.66
N HIS A 16 2.68 4.95 7.45
CA HIS A 16 2.09 6.29 7.40
C HIS A 16 1.08 6.42 6.24
N ALA A 17 1.45 5.91 5.06
CA ALA A 17 0.57 5.91 3.89
C ALA A 17 -0.71 5.08 4.10
N LEU A 18 -0.61 3.90 4.73
CA LEU A 18 -1.74 3.03 5.04
C LEU A 18 -2.67 3.65 6.11
N ARG A 19 -2.15 4.47 7.02
CA ARG A 19 -2.98 5.24 7.97
C ARG A 19 -3.69 6.44 7.31
N SER A 20 -3.22 6.87 6.14
CA SER A 20 -3.82 7.99 5.39
C SER A 20 -4.85 7.49 4.38
N ARG A 21 -6.14 7.76 4.66
CA ARG A 21 -7.22 7.48 3.70
C ARG A 21 -6.96 8.10 2.32
N ARG A 22 -6.41 9.32 2.30
CA ARG A 22 -6.08 10.04 1.07
C ARG A 22 -5.07 9.27 0.21
N SER A 23 -4.03 8.72 0.83
CA SER A 23 -2.98 7.99 0.12
C SER A 23 -3.51 6.71 -0.49
N VAL A 24 -4.22 5.89 0.30
CA VAL A 24 -4.81 4.63 -0.16
C VAL A 24 -5.85 4.86 -1.26
N PHE A 25 -6.74 5.85 -1.09
CA PHE A 25 -7.74 6.17 -2.12
C PHE A 25 -7.11 6.71 -3.40
N LYS A 26 -6.06 7.53 -3.30
CA LYS A 26 -5.32 7.97 -4.49
C LYS A 26 -4.75 6.79 -5.25
N ALA A 27 -4.05 5.88 -4.56
CA ALA A 27 -3.45 4.68 -5.16
C ALA A 27 -4.51 3.79 -5.83
N ARG A 28 -5.65 3.56 -5.17
CA ARG A 28 -6.78 2.81 -5.75
C ARG A 28 -7.39 3.50 -6.96
N ARG A 29 -7.62 4.81 -6.90
CA ARG A 29 -8.20 5.58 -7.99
C ARG A 29 -7.35 5.53 -9.25
N ILE A 30 -6.03 5.63 -9.11
CA ILE A 30 -5.10 5.54 -10.25
C ILE A 30 -4.68 4.09 -10.54
N ARG A 31 -5.15 3.12 -9.75
CA ARG A 31 -4.85 1.68 -9.83
C ARG A 31 -3.36 1.34 -9.82
N GLN A 32 -2.56 2.10 -9.07
CA GLN A 32 -1.10 1.90 -8.96
C GLN A 32 -0.68 1.63 -7.52
N CYS A 33 0.26 0.70 -7.36
CA CYS A 33 0.80 0.30 -6.07
C CYS A 33 1.52 1.45 -5.37
N LEU A 34 1.24 1.64 -4.08
CA LEU A 34 1.92 2.63 -3.23
C LEU A 34 3.44 2.47 -3.25
N LEU A 35 3.96 1.23 -3.23
CA LEU A 35 5.39 0.95 -3.10
C LEU A 35 6.15 0.88 -4.43
N CYS A 36 5.56 0.30 -5.47
CA CYS A 36 6.28 -0.01 -6.71
C CYS A 36 5.63 0.58 -7.98
N ARG A 37 4.49 1.26 -7.84
CA ARG A 37 3.67 1.79 -8.96
C ARG A 37 3.14 0.76 -9.95
N ALA A 38 3.36 -0.53 -9.74
CA ALA A 38 2.76 -1.59 -10.54
C ALA A 38 1.23 -1.45 -10.55
N GLY A 39 0.62 -1.79 -11.69
CA GLY A 39 -0.83 -1.81 -11.84
C GLY A 39 -1.48 -2.95 -11.04
N LYS A 40 -2.83 -2.96 -11.01
CA LYS A 40 -3.66 -3.98 -10.36
C LYS A 40 -3.40 -4.06 -8.84
N VAL A 41 -4.02 -3.13 -8.11
CA VAL A 41 -3.91 -3.04 -6.65
C VAL A 41 -5.17 -3.52 -5.93
N ASN A 42 -5.01 -3.99 -4.70
CA ASN A 42 -6.09 -4.31 -3.77
C ASN A 42 -6.65 -3.06 -3.07
N GLU A 43 -7.55 -3.27 -2.12
CA GLU A 43 -8.25 -2.26 -1.32
C GLU A 43 -7.32 -1.44 -0.41
N ALA A 44 -6.11 -1.94 -0.15
CA ALA A 44 -5.05 -1.22 0.55
C ALA A 44 -4.13 -0.41 -0.40
N GLY A 45 -4.36 -0.46 -1.71
CA GLY A 45 -3.54 0.24 -2.70
C GLY A 45 -2.19 -0.44 -2.96
N LEU A 46 -2.09 -1.75 -2.73
CA LEU A 46 -0.88 -2.55 -2.96
C LEU A 46 -1.12 -3.60 -4.04
N CYS A 47 -0.11 -3.87 -4.88
CA CYS A 47 -0.14 -5.02 -5.78
C CYS A 47 0.13 -6.31 -5.01
N GLU A 48 -0.19 -7.45 -5.62
CA GLU A 48 -0.02 -8.79 -5.01
C GLU A 48 1.40 -9.03 -4.47
N VAL A 49 2.43 -8.69 -5.26
CA VAL A 49 3.85 -8.86 -4.86
C VAL A 49 4.22 -8.01 -3.65
N CYS A 50 3.80 -6.74 -3.64
CA CYS A 50 4.11 -5.84 -2.52
C CYS A 50 3.29 -6.19 -1.27
N TYR A 51 2.09 -6.75 -1.45
CA TYR A 51 1.25 -7.22 -0.35
C TYR A 51 1.80 -8.50 0.29
N ALA A 52 2.30 -9.44 -0.51
CA ALA A 52 2.90 -10.68 -0.01
C ALA A 52 4.21 -10.48 0.77
N SER A 53 4.84 -9.31 0.65
CA SER A 53 6.09 -8.99 1.35
C SER A 53 5.88 -8.19 2.63
N LEU A 54 4.64 -7.90 3.05
CA LEU A 54 4.35 -7.09 4.24
C LEU A 54 4.83 -7.76 5.53
N ASP A 55 5.34 -6.96 6.46
CA ASP A 55 5.55 -7.40 7.84
C ASP A 55 4.24 -7.43 8.65
N ASP A 56 4.29 -7.91 9.89
CA ASP A 56 3.09 -8.08 10.72
C ASP A 56 2.31 -6.78 10.97
N GLU A 57 3.00 -5.65 11.16
CA GLU A 57 2.32 -4.37 11.41
C GLU A 57 1.67 -3.84 10.14
N GLU A 58 2.41 -3.88 9.03
CA GLU A 58 1.93 -3.48 7.72
C GLU A 58 0.74 -4.35 7.28
N LEU A 59 0.82 -5.67 7.48
CA LEU A 59 -0.24 -6.64 7.17
C LEU A 59 -1.49 -6.34 7.98
N ARG A 60 -1.36 -6.04 9.28
CA ARG A 60 -2.49 -5.66 10.14
C ARG A 60 -3.21 -4.43 9.62
N LEU A 61 -2.48 -3.38 9.24
CA LEU A 61 -3.07 -2.15 8.70
C LEU A 61 -3.70 -2.37 7.32
N ALA A 62 -3.02 -3.09 6.42
CA ALA A 62 -3.55 -3.44 5.11
C ALA A 62 -4.81 -4.33 5.23
N GLY A 63 -4.84 -5.26 6.19
CA GLY A 63 -5.98 -6.11 6.49
C GLY A 63 -7.25 -5.32 6.84
N ARG A 64 -7.12 -4.24 7.62
CA ARG A 64 -8.27 -3.36 7.93
C ARG A 64 -8.87 -2.71 6.69
N TRP A 65 -8.04 -2.39 5.70
CA TRP A 65 -8.50 -1.86 4.41
C TRP A 65 -9.23 -2.91 3.57
N LEU A 66 -8.73 -4.14 3.54
CA LEU A 66 -9.37 -5.28 2.86
C LEU A 66 -10.74 -5.61 3.46
N SER A 67 -10.91 -5.48 4.78
CA SER A 67 -12.20 -5.66 5.46
C SER A 67 -13.14 -4.45 5.34
N GLY A 68 -12.77 -3.40 4.60
CA GLY A 68 -13.60 -2.22 4.38
C GLY A 68 -13.69 -1.24 5.57
N VAL A 69 -12.92 -1.45 6.64
CA VAL A 69 -12.93 -0.60 7.85
C VAL A 69 -12.14 0.70 7.61
N GLY A 70 -11.03 0.60 6.88
CA GLY A 70 -10.07 1.69 6.74
C GLY A 70 -9.01 1.70 7.86
N PRO A 71 -8.29 2.82 8.04
CA PRO A 71 -7.06 2.88 8.85
C PRO A 71 -7.29 2.62 10.34
#